data_AF-A0A973GM93-F1
#
_entry.id   AF-A0A973GM93-F1
#
_cell.length_a   1.000
_cell.length_b   1.000
_cell.length_c   1.000
_cell.angle_alpha   90.00
_cell.angle_beta   90.00
_cell.angle_gamma   90.00
#
_symmetry.space_group_name_H-M   'P 1'
#
loop_
_entity.id
_entity.type
_entity.pdbx_description
1 polymer ?
#
loop_
_entity_poly.entity_id
_entity_poly.type
_entity_poly.pdbx_seq_one_letter_code
_entity_poly.pdbx_strand_id
1 'polypeptide(L)'
;MADIKTGFLKIHYTDGRSQRFEYERAGETMANVAQVIQEGLELGVLMLQLPDPDRLLAIPFTSIRSIEVVPPPPKLSSLVIKVVNEMEQ
;
A
#
# COMPACT_ATOMS: atom_id res chain seq x y z
N MET A 1 -25.01 -6.32 3.98
CA MET A 1 -23.67 -6.94 4.17
C MET A 1 -22.78 -6.36 3.08
N ALA A 2 -21.79 -5.55 3.44
CA ALA A 2 -20.95 -4.86 2.45
C ALA A 2 -19.94 -5.84 1.83
N ASP A 3 -19.98 -6.00 0.51
CA ASP A 3 -19.01 -6.72 -0.32
C ASP A 3 -17.62 -6.07 -0.17
N ILE A 4 -16.82 -6.47 0.82
CA ILE A 4 -15.43 -5.99 0.94
C ILE A 4 -14.52 -6.84 0.05
N LYS A 5 -14.76 -6.84 -1.26
CA LYS A 5 -13.93 -7.58 -2.24
C LYS A 5 -12.77 -6.77 -2.79
N THR A 6 -12.76 -5.46 -2.57
CA THR A 6 -11.74 -4.55 -3.10
C THR A 6 -10.99 -3.82 -2.00
N GLY A 7 -9.70 -3.61 -2.22
CA GLY A 7 -8.81 -2.79 -1.41
C GLY A 7 -8.15 -1.74 -2.28
N PHE A 8 -7.50 -0.76 -1.68
CA PHE A 8 -6.73 0.22 -2.43
C PHE A 8 -5.38 0.51 -1.78
N LEU A 9 -4.39 0.72 -2.65
CA LEU A 9 -3.08 1.27 -2.36
C LEU A 9 -3.11 2.73 -2.81
N LYS A 10 -2.80 3.66 -1.92
CA LYS A 10 -2.63 5.07 -2.24
C LYS A 10 -1.19 5.48 -2.02
N ILE A 11 -0.55 5.99 -3.06
CA ILE A 11 0.82 6.48 -3.01
C ILE A 11 0.77 8.00 -2.99
N HIS A 12 1.43 8.59 -2.00
CA HIS A 12 1.69 10.02 -1.92
C HIS A 12 3.13 10.27 -2.38
N TYR A 13 3.30 11.06 -3.43
CA TYR A 13 4.60 11.37 -3.99
C TYR A 13 5.24 12.59 -3.32
N THR A 14 6.56 12.71 -3.42
CA THR A 14 7.32 13.84 -2.87
C THR A 14 7.02 15.17 -3.57
N ASP A 15 6.52 15.13 -4.81
CA ASP A 15 6.08 16.29 -5.59
C ASP A 15 4.66 16.78 -5.24
N GLY A 16 4.01 16.15 -4.26
CA GLY A 16 2.66 16.49 -3.81
C GLY A 16 1.54 15.77 -4.57
N ARG A 17 1.82 15.02 -5.64
CA ARG A 17 0.81 14.20 -6.32
C ARG A 17 0.40 13.02 -5.45
N SER A 18 -0.80 12.49 -5.71
CA SER A 18 -1.28 11.26 -5.09
C SER A 18 -1.92 10.37 -6.15
N GLN A 19 -1.70 9.06 -6.05
CA GLN A 19 -2.28 8.09 -6.97
C GLN A 19 -2.87 6.91 -6.21
N ARG A 20 -4.07 6.48 -6.64
CA ARG A 20 -4.81 5.37 -6.05
C ARG A 20 -4.84 4.20 -7.02
N PHE A 21 -4.54 3.01 -6.52
CA PHE A 21 -4.60 1.75 -7.23
C PHE A 21 -5.56 0.81 -6.50
N GLU A 22 -6.53 0.26 -7.21
CA GLU A 22 -7.49 -0.68 -6.63
C GLU A 22 -7.06 -2.11 -6.94
N TYR A 23 -7.25 -3.01 -5.98
CA TYR A 23 -6.89 -4.42 -6.12
C TYR A 23 -7.94 -5.31 -5.45
N GLU A 24 -8.08 -6.53 -5.95
CA GLU A 24 -8.98 -7.52 -5.36
C GLU A 24 -8.38 -8.11 -4.09
N ARG A 25 -9.16 -8.22 -3.02
CA ARG A 25 -8.72 -8.73 -1.71
C ARG A 25 -8.93 -10.24 -1.52
N ALA A 26 -9.16 -11.00 -2.60
CA ALA A 26 -9.45 -12.42 -2.51
C ALA A 26 -8.27 -13.18 -1.86
N GLY A 27 -8.50 -13.79 -0.69
CA GLY A 27 -7.62 -14.77 -0.02
C GLY A 27 -6.14 -14.40 0.06
N GLU A 28 -5.39 -14.81 -0.97
CA GLU A 28 -3.93 -14.71 -1.07
C GLU A 28 -3.44 -13.30 -1.46
N THR A 29 -4.24 -12.50 -2.16
CA THR A 29 -3.83 -11.18 -2.69
C THR A 29 -3.57 -10.14 -1.59
N MET A 30 -4.19 -10.28 -0.42
CA MET A 30 -3.94 -9.36 0.70
C MET A 30 -2.60 -9.56 1.39
N ALA A 31 -2.15 -10.82 1.53
CA ALA A 31 -0.81 -11.11 2.04
C ALA A 31 0.26 -10.60 1.05
N ASN A 32 -0.09 -10.58 -0.24
CA ASN A 32 0.76 -10.15 -1.33
C ASN A 32 1.08 -8.64 -1.30
N VAL A 33 0.13 -7.75 -0.99
CA VAL A 33 0.41 -6.29 -1.01
C VAL A 33 1.45 -5.88 0.04
N ALA A 34 1.37 -6.43 1.26
CA ALA A 34 2.37 -6.16 2.29
C ALA A 34 3.76 -6.66 1.89
N GLN A 35 3.81 -7.87 1.31
CA GLN A 35 5.05 -8.46 0.80
C GLN A 35 5.64 -7.65 -0.36
N VAL A 36 4.84 -7.21 -1.33
CA VAL A 36 5.29 -6.36 -2.45
C VAL A 36 5.87 -5.05 -1.96
N ILE A 37 5.26 -4.42 -0.94
CA ILE A 37 5.82 -3.20 -0.34
C ILE A 37 7.15 -3.51 0.36
N GLN A 38 7.24 -4.63 1.09
CA GLN A 38 8.47 -5.03 1.77
C GLN A 38 9.61 -5.35 0.80
N GLU A 39 9.35 -6.17 -0.23
CA GLU A 39 10.31 -6.47 -1.30
C GLU A 39 10.72 -5.20 -2.03
N GLY A 40 9.76 -4.30 -2.30
CA GLY A 40 10.05 -3.03 -2.93
C GLY A 40 10.95 -2.12 -2.09
N LEU A 41 10.78 -2.12 -0.76
CA LEU A 41 11.65 -1.38 0.16
C LEU A 41 13.09 -1.92 0.13
N GLU A 42 13.25 -3.24 0.09
CA GLU A 42 14.57 -3.90 -0.01
C GLU A 42 15.25 -3.58 -1.35
N LEU A 43 14.48 -3.51 -2.43
CA LEU A 43 14.97 -3.20 -3.78
C LEU A 43 15.08 -1.69 -4.08
N GLY A 44 14.52 -0.83 -3.23
CA GLY A 44 14.43 0.62 -3.46
C GLY A 44 13.43 1.05 -4.54
N VAL A 45 12.64 0.11 -5.09
CA VAL A 45 11.66 0.34 -6.14
C VAL A 45 10.40 -0.46 -5.87
N LEU A 46 9.23 0.19 -5.87
CA LEU A 46 7.93 -0.47 -5.81
C LEU A 46 7.49 -0.87 -7.22
N MET A 47 7.22 -2.17 -7.42
CA MET A 47 6.75 -2.70 -8.70
C MET A 47 5.26 -3.06 -8.62
N LEU A 48 4.46 -2.54 -9.56
CA LEU A 48 3.02 -2.80 -9.65
C LEU A 48 2.67 -3.30 -11.05
N GLN A 49 2.04 -4.48 -11.15
CA GLN A 49 1.44 -4.95 -12.40
C GLN A 49 0.04 -4.36 -12.55
N LEU A 50 -0.22 -3.65 -13.64
CA LEU A 50 -1.51 -3.05 -13.95
C LEU A 50 -2.18 -3.85 -15.08
N PRO A 51 -3.47 -4.22 -14.96
CA PRO A 51 -4.12 -5.12 -15.90
C PRO A 51 -4.54 -4.48 -17.23
N ASP A 52 -4.67 -3.14 -17.30
CA ASP A 52 -5.13 -2.45 -18.52
C ASP A 52 -4.46 -1.07 -18.74
N PRO A 53 -3.65 -0.91 -19.80
CA PRO A 53 -3.04 -2.00 -20.58
C PRO A 53 -2.12 -2.83 -19.66
N ASP A 54 -1.91 -4.10 -19.98
CA ASP A 54 -1.00 -4.97 -19.22
C ASP A 54 0.41 -4.37 -19.18
N ARG A 55 0.76 -3.77 -18.05
CA ARG A 55 2.02 -3.03 -17.89
C ARG A 55 2.58 -3.12 -16.48
N LEU A 56 3.91 -3.17 -16.42
CA LEU A 56 4.66 -3.07 -15.17
C LEU A 56 4.99 -1.59 -14.90
N LEU A 57 4.57 -1.09 -13.76
CA LEU A 57 4.92 0.24 -13.25
C LEU A 57 5.98 0.09 -12.16
N ALA A 58 7.15 0.69 -12.38
CA ALA A 58 8.24 0.74 -11.41
C ALA A 58 8.32 2.16 -10.82
N ILE A 59 8.13 2.28 -9.51
CA ILE A 59 8.11 3.56 -8.78
C ILE A 59 9.29 3.58 -7.79
N PRO A 60 10.30 4.44 -7.98
CA PRO A 60 11.40 4.57 -7.02
C PRO A 60 10.89 5.03 -5.65
N PHE A 61 11.34 4.40 -4.56
CA PHE A 61 10.93 4.81 -3.21
C PHE A 61 11.38 6.23 -2.86
N THR A 62 12.45 6.73 -3.50
CA THR A 62 12.89 8.13 -3.37
C THR A 62 11.86 9.15 -3.88
N SER A 63 10.92 8.72 -4.71
CA SER A 63 9.80 9.55 -5.18
C SER A 63 8.55 9.44 -4.29
N ILE A 64 8.54 8.50 -3.35
CA ILE A 64 7.40 8.19 -2.48
C ILE A 64 7.59 8.87 -1.13
N ARG A 65 6.61 9.68 -0.73
CA ARG A 65 6.52 10.26 0.61
C ARG A 65 5.87 9.30 1.60
N SER A 66 4.77 8.67 1.20
CA SER A 66 4.08 7.65 2.01
C SER A 66 3.23 6.74 1.12
N ILE A 67 2.93 5.54 1.62
CA ILE A 67 1.92 4.65 1.03
C ILE A 67 0.89 4.30 2.10
N GLU A 68 -0.38 4.33 1.71
CA GLU A 68 -1.51 3.93 2.53
C GLU A 68 -2.15 2.70 1.89
N VAL A 69 -2.46 1.69 2.70
CA VAL A 69 -3.15 0.47 2.26
C VAL A 69 -4.44 0.34 3.03
N VAL A 70 -5.57 0.29 2.33
CA VAL A 70 -6.89 0.26 2.96
C VAL A 70 -7.78 -0.82 2.34
N PRO A 71 -8.41 -1.67 3.18
CA PRO A 71 -8.13 -1.82 4.61
C PRO A 71 -6.75 -2.44 4.85
N PRO A 72 -6.17 -2.28 6.05
CA PRO A 72 -4.81 -2.70 6.33
C PRO A 72 -4.61 -4.22 6.10
N PRO A 73 -3.43 -4.64 5.63
CA PRO A 73 -3.12 -6.05 5.51
C PRO A 73 -3.12 -6.73 6.90
N PRO A 74 -3.58 -7.99 7.00
CA PRO A 74 -3.78 -8.67 8.28
C PRO A 74 -2.47 -9.01 9.03
N LYS A 75 -1.31 -8.92 8.36
CA LYS A 75 0.01 -9.18 8.95
C LYS A 75 0.99 -8.08 8.54
N LEU A 76 1.10 -7.03 9.36
CA LEU A 76 2.35 -6.28 9.45
C LEU A 76 3.15 -6.91 10.59
N SER A 77 4.38 -7.35 10.31
CA SER A 77 5.22 -8.01 11.30
C SER A 77 5.51 -7.08 12.48
N SER A 78 5.01 -7.49 13.65
CA SER A 78 5.44 -7.16 15.03
C SER A 78 5.37 -5.74 15.58
N LEU A 79 5.08 -4.68 14.82
CA LEU A 79 4.94 -3.33 15.41
C LEU A 79 3.66 -2.62 14.96
N VAL A 80 2.61 -2.72 15.77
CA VAL A 80 1.40 -1.90 15.63
C VAL A 80 1.59 -0.62 16.46
N ILE A 81 1.92 0.50 15.81
CA ILE A 81 1.99 1.80 16.46
C ILE A 81 0.57 2.38 16.52
N LYS A 82 0.04 2.56 17.73
CA LYS A 82 -1.21 3.29 17.95
C LYS A 82 -0.90 4.76 18.14
N VAL A 83 -1.57 5.64 17.39
CA VAL A 83 -1.55 7.08 17.69
C VAL A 83 -2.29 7.28 19.01
N VAL A 84 -1.58 7.73 20.03
CA VAL A 84 -2.19 8.17 21.29
C VAL A 84 -2.37 9.68 21.15
N ASN A 85 -3.61 10.13 21.06
CA ASN A 85 -3.90 11.56 21.21
C ASN A 85 -3.77 11.90 22.68
N GLU A 86 -2.66 12.52 23.07
CA GLU A 86 -2.58 13.18 24.37
C GLU A 86 -3.48 14.41 24.29
N MET A 87 -4.67 14.32 24.89
CA MET A 87 -5.44 15.51 25.20
C MET A 87 -4.70 16.20 26.35
N GLU A 88 -3.95 17.26 26.06
CA GLU A 88 -3.51 18.20 27.09
C GLU A 88 -4.77 18.78 27.74
N GLN A 89 -4.95 18.53 29.05
CA GLN A 89 -5.96 19.18 29.89
C GLN A 89 -5.44 20.51 30.41
#